data_AF-A0A7S0ZXM7-F1
#
_entry.id   AF-A0A7S0ZXM7-F1
#
_cell.length_a   1.000
_cell.length_b   1.000
_cell.length_c   1.000
_cell.angle_alpha   90.00
_cell.angle_beta   90.00
_cell.angle_gamma   90.00
#
_symmetry.space_group_name_H-M   'P 1'
#
loop_
_entity.id
_entity.type
_entity.pdbx_description
1 polymer ?
#
loop_
_entity_poly.entity_id
_entity_poly.type
_entity_poly.pdbx_seq_one_letter_code
_entity_poly.pdbx_strand_id
1 'polypeptide(L)'
;MWDPHSGRRRAGPESGGTCDETRQREDLAALSAEIAAAEREGGYAEALRLFESKASRFPSNVLWKLHLELAECAKRGASLTHVKEHLGHALTAKPHVVQVWLDACRTCDELGEPEECRAVLELGLSCCPQSEQLALKLVRVLERLGDHAALRALMGSFRAEALEKTYKVLLE
;
A
#
# COMPACT_ATOMS: atom_id res chain seq x y z
N MET A 1 40.64 39.26 -1.10
CA MET A 1 40.37 40.28 -2.15
C MET A 1 39.14 39.81 -2.91
N TRP A 2 38.02 40.50 -2.73
CA TRP A 2 36.70 40.15 -3.27
C TRP A 2 36.58 40.67 -4.70
N ASP A 3 36.22 39.82 -5.66
CA ASP A 3 36.10 40.18 -7.08
C ASP A 3 34.60 40.29 -7.47
N PRO A 4 34.08 41.47 -7.87
CA PRO A 4 32.63 41.66 -8.05
C PRO A 4 32.06 41.28 -9.43
N HIS A 5 32.82 40.67 -10.35
CA HIS A 5 32.38 40.58 -11.76
C HIS A 5 32.30 39.17 -12.39
N SER A 6 32.32 38.08 -11.61
CA SER A 6 32.11 36.75 -12.20
C SER A 6 30.63 36.37 -12.27
N GLY A 7 29.97 36.74 -13.37
CA GLY A 7 28.70 36.15 -13.81
C GLY A 7 28.87 34.68 -14.25
N ARG A 8 29.28 33.80 -13.33
CA ARG A 8 29.45 32.37 -13.60
C ARG A 8 28.63 31.55 -12.60
N ARG A 9 27.56 30.93 -13.10
CA ARG A 9 26.83 29.84 -12.44
C ARG A 9 27.82 28.81 -11.88
N ARG A 10 27.82 28.62 -10.57
CA ARG A 10 28.24 27.34 -9.98
C ARG A 10 26.97 26.51 -9.77
N ALA A 11 26.54 25.82 -10.83
CA ALA A 11 25.73 24.63 -10.63
C ALA A 11 26.68 23.60 -9.98
N GLY A 12 26.46 23.33 -8.70
CA GLY A 12 27.11 22.20 -8.03
C GLY A 12 26.62 20.89 -8.66
N PRO A 13 27.41 19.80 -8.60
CA PRO A 13 26.97 18.53 -9.15
C PRO A 13 25.93 17.93 -8.21
N GLU A 14 24.65 18.15 -8.49
CA GLU A 14 23.53 17.43 -7.87
C GLU A 14 23.39 16.01 -8.46
N SER A 15 24.49 15.24 -8.47
CA SER A 15 24.56 13.90 -9.05
C SER A 15 24.68 12.77 -8.01
N GLY A 16 24.55 13.10 -6.71
CA GLY A 16 24.69 12.14 -5.62
C GLY A 16 23.45 11.27 -5.37
N GLY A 17 22.24 11.78 -5.60
CA GLY A 17 20.99 11.08 -5.28
C GLY A 17 20.69 9.91 -6.22
N THR A 18 21.03 10.06 -7.50
CA THR A 18 20.67 9.05 -8.52
C THR A 18 21.43 7.74 -8.34
N CYS A 19 22.69 7.80 -7.90
CA CYS A 19 23.55 6.63 -7.72
C CYS A 19 23.18 5.81 -6.47
N ASP A 20 22.79 6.49 -5.38
CA ASP A 20 22.38 5.83 -4.14
C ASP A 20 21.00 5.17 -4.30
N GLU A 21 20.05 5.85 -4.94
CA GLU A 21 18.73 5.28 -5.23
C GLU A 21 18.80 4.07 -6.17
N THR A 22 19.66 4.10 -7.20
CA THR A 22 19.86 2.93 -8.08
C THR A 22 20.43 1.75 -7.32
N ARG A 23 21.41 1.98 -6.44
CA ARG A 23 22.02 0.93 -5.64
C ARG A 23 21.04 0.32 -4.65
N GLN A 24 20.23 1.15 -3.98
CA GLN A 24 19.18 0.69 -3.08
C GLN A 24 18.13 -0.15 -3.80
N ARG A 25 17.78 0.20 -5.05
CA ARG A 25 16.85 -0.58 -5.88
C ARG A 25 17.44 -1.93 -6.29
N GLU A 26 18.72 -1.97 -6.62
CA GLU A 26 19.44 -3.21 -6.94
C GLU A 26 19.53 -4.12 -5.70
N ASP A 27 19.90 -3.56 -4.54
CA ASP A 27 19.98 -4.31 -3.28
C ASP A 27 18.60 -4.85 -2.87
N LEU A 28 17.52 -4.08 -3.09
CA LEU A 28 16.14 -4.52 -2.83
C LEU A 28 15.72 -5.64 -3.79
N ALA A 29 16.06 -5.52 -5.08
CA ALA A 29 15.77 -6.54 -6.08
C ALA A 29 16.56 -7.84 -5.82
N ALA A 30 17.80 -7.72 -5.35
CA ALA A 30 18.60 -8.86 -4.92
C ALA A 30 17.95 -9.56 -3.72
N LEU A 31 17.53 -8.80 -2.70
CA LEU A 31 16.82 -9.38 -1.54
C LEU A 31 15.50 -10.06 -1.94
N SER A 32 14.72 -9.45 -2.82
CA SER A 32 13.50 -10.05 -3.38
C SER A 32 13.81 -11.40 -4.06
N ALA A 33 14.84 -11.47 -4.91
CA ALA A 33 15.24 -12.70 -5.57
C ALA A 33 15.70 -13.78 -4.58
N GLU A 34 16.43 -13.40 -3.53
CA GLU A 34 16.83 -14.33 -2.47
C GLU A 34 15.63 -14.84 -1.66
N ILE A 35 14.65 -13.97 -1.33
CA ILE A 35 13.40 -14.36 -0.65
C ILE A 35 12.64 -15.38 -1.50
N ALA A 36 12.52 -15.14 -2.81
CA ALA A 36 11.87 -16.07 -3.73
C ALA A 36 12.65 -17.40 -3.86
N ALA A 37 13.96 -17.41 -3.66
CA ALA A 37 14.75 -18.64 -3.61
C ALA A 37 14.53 -19.40 -2.30
N ALA A 38 14.57 -18.71 -1.17
CA ALA A 38 14.29 -19.26 0.15
C ALA A 38 12.88 -19.87 0.23
N GLU A 39 11.87 -19.22 -0.37
CA GLU A 39 10.51 -19.75 -0.45
C GLU A 39 10.47 -21.10 -1.20
N ARG A 40 11.20 -21.24 -2.31
CA ARG A 40 11.24 -22.49 -3.09
C ARG A 40 11.90 -23.64 -2.33
N GLU A 41 12.81 -23.35 -1.42
CA GLU A 41 13.58 -24.35 -0.67
C GLU A 41 12.88 -24.75 0.64
N GLY A 42 12.36 -23.78 1.40
CA GLY A 42 11.84 -23.97 2.76
C GLY A 42 10.46 -23.38 3.00
N GLY A 43 9.77 -22.88 1.98
CA GLY A 43 8.46 -22.25 2.08
C GLY A 43 8.51 -20.87 2.75
N TYR A 44 7.33 -20.40 3.18
CA TYR A 44 7.16 -19.08 3.78
C TYR A 44 8.05 -18.83 5.02
N ALA A 45 8.27 -19.85 5.86
CA ALA A 45 9.07 -19.70 7.09
C ALA A 45 10.52 -19.29 6.80
N GLU A 46 11.14 -19.89 5.77
CA GLU A 46 12.53 -19.57 5.42
C GLU A 46 12.64 -18.22 4.71
N ALA A 47 11.65 -17.88 3.88
CA ALA A 47 11.51 -16.56 3.27
C ALA A 47 11.40 -15.45 4.34
N LEU A 48 10.58 -15.66 5.37
CA LEU A 48 10.41 -14.72 6.49
C LEU A 48 11.71 -14.56 7.29
N ARG A 49 12.39 -15.66 7.64
CA ARG A 49 13.66 -15.65 8.37
C ARG A 49 14.72 -14.83 7.64
N LEU A 50 14.81 -15.00 6.31
CA LEU A 50 15.74 -14.24 5.49
C LEU A 50 15.38 -12.75 5.48
N PHE A 51 14.10 -12.43 5.29
CA PHE A 51 13.61 -11.05 5.33
C PHE A 51 13.96 -10.36 6.66
N GLU A 52 13.63 -10.96 7.79
CA GLU A 52 13.89 -10.38 9.13
C GLU A 52 15.38 -10.12 9.36
N SER A 53 16.25 -11.02 8.89
CA SER A 53 17.70 -10.88 9.04
C SER A 53 18.28 -9.68 8.25
N LYS A 54 17.63 -9.27 7.17
CA LYS A 54 18.13 -8.26 6.22
C LYS A 54 17.29 -6.98 6.18
N ALA A 55 16.07 -6.99 6.70
CA ALA A 55 15.12 -5.86 6.62
C ALA A 55 15.68 -4.58 7.25
N SER A 56 16.46 -4.69 8.32
CA SER A 56 17.09 -3.54 9.01
C SER A 56 18.08 -2.74 8.15
N ARG A 57 18.52 -3.30 7.02
CA ARG A 57 19.43 -2.63 6.07
C ARG A 57 18.70 -1.66 5.13
N PHE A 58 17.38 -1.72 5.08
CA PHE A 58 16.56 -0.95 4.15
C PHE A 58 15.65 0.01 4.91
N PRO A 59 15.33 1.19 4.34
CA PRO A 59 14.37 2.09 4.93
C PRO A 59 12.94 1.53 4.81
N SER A 60 12.09 1.80 5.80
CA SER A 60 10.74 1.23 5.87
C SER A 60 9.84 1.59 4.68
N ASN A 61 10.08 2.73 4.04
CA ASN A 61 9.32 3.23 2.90
C ASN A 61 9.53 2.43 1.60
N VAL A 62 10.56 1.59 1.50
CA VAL A 62 10.81 0.71 0.33
C VAL A 62 10.42 -0.74 0.59
N LEU A 63 10.36 -1.15 1.86
CA LEU A 63 10.07 -2.52 2.29
C LEU A 63 8.65 -2.99 1.97
N TRP A 64 7.71 -2.08 1.70
CA TRP A 64 6.33 -2.42 1.37
C TRP A 64 6.21 -3.42 0.21
N LYS A 65 7.10 -3.35 -0.80
CA LYS A 65 7.10 -4.31 -1.91
C LYS A 65 7.47 -5.72 -1.46
N LEU A 66 8.46 -5.85 -0.59
CA LEU A 66 8.85 -7.14 -0.02
C LEU A 66 7.75 -7.70 0.88
N HIS A 67 7.02 -6.85 1.61
CA HIS A 67 5.84 -7.29 2.34
C HIS A 67 4.76 -7.84 1.41
N LEU A 68 4.53 -7.24 0.23
CA LEU A 68 3.59 -7.80 -0.75
C LEU A 68 4.07 -9.16 -1.27
N GLU A 69 5.37 -9.34 -1.52
CA GLU A 69 5.92 -10.64 -1.93
C GLU A 69 5.78 -11.69 -0.83
N LEU A 70 6.06 -11.34 0.43
CA LEU A 70 5.86 -12.22 1.58
C LEU A 70 4.39 -12.56 1.81
N ALA A 71 3.47 -11.62 1.57
CA ALA A 71 2.04 -11.87 1.62
C ALA A 71 1.63 -12.95 0.59
N GLU A 72 2.15 -12.88 -0.64
CA GLU A 72 1.92 -13.92 -1.65
C GLU A 72 2.54 -15.28 -1.25
N CYS A 73 3.74 -15.28 -0.65
CA CYS A 73 4.36 -16.49 -0.11
C CYS A 73 3.49 -17.11 1.01
N ALA A 74 3.03 -16.30 1.96
CA ALA A 74 2.16 -16.72 3.06
C ALA A 74 0.82 -17.26 2.54
N LYS A 75 0.27 -16.65 1.50
CA LYS A 75 -0.98 -17.08 0.86
C LYS A 75 -0.85 -18.46 0.22
N ARG A 76 0.28 -18.75 -0.45
CA ARG A 76 0.58 -20.09 -0.99
C ARG A 76 0.72 -21.13 0.13
N GLY A 77 1.25 -20.72 1.27
CA GLY A 77 1.31 -21.52 2.50
C GLY A 77 -0.02 -21.62 3.27
N ALA A 78 -1.13 -21.11 2.71
CA ALA A 78 -2.45 -21.06 3.34
C ALA A 78 -2.49 -20.36 4.71
N SER A 79 -1.57 -19.41 4.94
CA SER A 79 -1.43 -18.69 6.21
C SER A 79 -2.01 -17.28 6.13
N LEU A 80 -3.33 -17.19 6.07
CA LEU A 80 -4.06 -15.93 5.84
C LEU A 80 -3.83 -14.86 6.92
N THR A 81 -3.52 -15.26 8.16
CA THR A 81 -3.17 -14.33 9.24
C THR A 81 -1.90 -13.54 8.89
N HIS A 82 -0.85 -14.21 8.44
CA HIS A 82 0.39 -13.55 8.01
C HIS A 82 0.20 -12.70 6.75
N VAL A 83 -0.71 -13.11 5.84
CA VAL A 83 -1.10 -12.30 4.68
C VAL A 83 -1.65 -10.95 5.16
N LYS A 84 -2.59 -10.94 6.12
CA LYS A 84 -3.14 -9.70 6.69
C LYS A 84 -2.06 -8.82 7.30
N GLU A 85 -1.16 -9.39 8.11
CA GLU A 85 -0.07 -8.65 8.76
C GLU A 85 0.81 -7.94 7.72
N HIS A 86 1.25 -8.66 6.69
CA HIS A 86 2.10 -8.09 5.64
C HIS A 86 1.38 -7.03 4.79
N LEU A 87 0.10 -7.23 4.47
CA LEU A 87 -0.70 -6.19 3.79
C LEU A 87 -0.84 -4.94 4.67
N GLY A 88 -1.01 -5.09 5.99
CA GLY A 88 -1.04 -3.96 6.94
C GLY A 88 0.27 -3.16 6.97
N HIS A 89 1.42 -3.85 6.94
CA HIS A 89 2.72 -3.18 6.81
C HIS A 89 2.85 -2.43 5.48
N ALA A 90 2.40 -3.02 4.37
CA ALA A 90 2.42 -2.37 3.07
C ALA A 90 1.52 -1.12 3.03
N LEU A 91 0.33 -1.18 3.64
CA LEU A 91 -0.61 -0.06 3.70
C LEU A 91 -0.12 1.08 4.59
N THR A 92 0.59 0.78 5.68
CA THR A 92 1.21 1.79 6.55
C THR A 92 2.25 2.60 5.78
N ALA A 93 3.03 1.94 4.92
CA ALA A 93 4.05 2.59 4.10
C ALA A 93 3.47 3.28 2.85
N LYS A 94 2.42 2.72 2.24
CA LYS A 94 1.80 3.22 1.00
C LYS A 94 0.26 3.12 1.04
N PRO A 95 -0.42 4.05 1.76
CA PRO A 95 -1.87 3.99 1.96
C PRO A 95 -2.69 4.33 0.71
N HIS A 96 -2.09 4.92 -0.33
CA HIS A 96 -2.79 5.35 -1.54
C HIS A 96 -2.88 4.26 -2.63
N VAL A 97 -2.43 3.03 -2.34
CA VAL A 97 -2.44 1.92 -3.30
C VAL A 97 -3.73 1.11 -3.15
N VAL A 98 -4.75 1.46 -3.95
CA VAL A 98 -6.09 0.85 -3.91
C VAL A 98 -6.07 -0.68 -3.96
N GLN A 99 -5.17 -1.28 -4.76
CA GLN A 99 -5.10 -2.75 -4.89
C GLN A 99 -4.78 -3.44 -3.57
N VAL A 100 -3.89 -2.88 -2.74
CA VAL A 100 -3.50 -3.50 -1.46
C VAL A 100 -4.68 -3.53 -0.48
N TRP A 101 -5.54 -2.50 -0.50
CA TRP A 101 -6.79 -2.50 0.26
C TRP A 101 -7.76 -3.59 -0.21
N LEU A 102 -7.91 -3.76 -1.52
CA LEU A 102 -8.80 -4.79 -2.08
C LEU A 102 -8.31 -6.20 -1.74
N ASP A 103 -7.00 -6.43 -1.76
CA ASP A 103 -6.40 -7.70 -1.36
C ASP A 103 -6.60 -7.95 0.14
N ALA A 104 -6.44 -6.94 0.99
CA ALA A 104 -6.72 -7.07 2.42
C ALA A 104 -8.18 -7.44 2.70
N CYS A 105 -9.13 -6.83 1.98
CA CYS A 105 -10.55 -7.18 2.06
C CYS A 105 -10.83 -8.59 1.58
N ARG A 106 -10.17 -9.04 0.51
CA ARG A 106 -10.28 -10.42 0.02
C ARG A 106 -9.80 -11.40 1.08
N THR A 107 -8.68 -11.11 1.74
CA THR A 107 -8.18 -11.95 2.84
C THR A 107 -9.15 -11.98 4.02
N CYS A 108 -9.80 -10.85 4.38
CA CYS A 108 -10.83 -10.83 5.41
C CYS A 108 -12.07 -11.65 5.02
N ASP A 109 -12.50 -11.60 3.74
CA ASP A 109 -13.58 -12.45 3.24
C ASP A 109 -13.21 -13.95 3.32
N GLU A 110 -11.98 -14.32 2.96
CA GLU A 110 -11.46 -15.70 3.05
C GLU A 110 -11.36 -16.20 4.50
N LEU A 111 -11.07 -15.31 5.45
CA LEU A 111 -11.07 -15.60 6.89
C LEU A 111 -12.46 -15.60 7.53
N GLY A 112 -13.49 -15.15 6.82
CA GLY A 112 -14.84 -15.03 7.37
C GLY A 112 -15.00 -13.90 8.38
N GLU A 113 -14.26 -12.80 8.20
CA GLU A 113 -14.23 -11.64 9.10
C GLU A 113 -14.88 -10.39 8.45
N PRO A 114 -16.22 -10.33 8.35
CA PRO A 114 -16.90 -9.26 7.60
C PRO A 114 -16.82 -7.88 8.29
N GLU A 115 -16.77 -7.83 9.63
CA GLU A 115 -16.60 -6.57 10.37
C GLU A 115 -15.20 -5.99 10.19
N GLU A 116 -14.17 -6.84 10.16
CA GLU A 116 -12.81 -6.41 9.84
C GLU A 116 -12.73 -5.92 8.39
N CYS A 117 -13.36 -6.64 7.45
CA CYS A 117 -13.44 -6.25 6.06
C CYS A 117 -14.07 -4.85 5.90
N ARG A 118 -15.14 -4.57 6.67
CA ARG A 118 -15.75 -3.23 6.74
C ARG A 118 -14.75 -2.19 7.22
N ALA A 119 -14.08 -2.42 8.35
CA ALA A 119 -13.12 -1.47 8.92
C ALA A 119 -11.97 -1.16 7.94
N VAL A 120 -11.44 -2.18 7.26
CA VAL A 120 -10.40 -2.04 6.23
C VAL A 120 -10.90 -1.17 5.06
N LEU A 121 -12.14 -1.35 4.61
CA LEU A 121 -12.72 -0.57 3.51
C LEU A 121 -13.00 0.88 3.90
N GLU A 122 -13.51 1.12 5.10
CA GLU A 122 -13.74 2.48 5.63
C GLU A 122 -12.41 3.25 5.73
N LEU A 123 -11.37 2.61 6.26
CA LEU A 123 -10.03 3.20 6.30
C LEU A 123 -9.47 3.41 4.89
N GLY A 124 -9.62 2.42 4.00
CA GLY A 124 -9.19 2.51 2.61
C GLY A 124 -9.84 3.67 1.86
N LEU A 125 -11.14 3.93 2.06
CA LEU A 125 -11.82 5.09 1.50
C LEU A 125 -11.36 6.41 2.11
N SER A 126 -10.98 6.44 3.39
CA SER A 126 -10.38 7.65 3.97
C SER A 126 -9.04 8.01 3.32
N CYS A 127 -8.25 7.02 2.91
CA CYS A 127 -6.97 7.21 2.22
C CYS A 127 -7.12 7.39 0.69
N CYS A 128 -8.15 6.79 0.10
CA CYS A 128 -8.45 6.77 -1.33
C CYS A 128 -9.93 7.13 -1.60
N PRO A 129 -10.37 8.37 -1.33
CA PRO A 129 -11.80 8.74 -1.36
C PRO A 129 -12.44 8.60 -2.73
N GLN A 130 -11.65 8.76 -3.81
CA GLN A 130 -12.13 8.68 -5.19
C GLN A 130 -12.22 7.24 -5.72
N SER A 131 -11.92 6.24 -4.90
CA SER A 131 -11.89 4.84 -5.35
C SER A 131 -13.29 4.23 -5.39
N GLU A 132 -13.90 4.22 -6.57
CA GLU A 132 -15.18 3.56 -6.82
C GLU A 132 -15.14 2.06 -6.49
N GLN A 133 -14.00 1.40 -6.69
CA GLN A 133 -13.84 -0.03 -6.40
C GLN A 133 -13.98 -0.31 -4.89
N LEU A 134 -13.37 0.53 -4.04
CA LEU A 134 -13.50 0.40 -2.59
C LEU A 134 -14.92 0.74 -2.13
N ALA A 135 -15.52 1.78 -2.70
CA ALA A 135 -16.89 2.18 -2.43
C ALA A 135 -17.90 1.06 -2.71
N LEU A 136 -17.85 0.46 -3.90
CA LEU A 136 -18.74 -0.62 -4.31
C LEU A 136 -18.54 -1.87 -3.44
N LYS A 137 -17.30 -2.18 -3.06
CA LYS A 137 -17.02 -3.29 -2.15
C LYS A 137 -17.60 -3.03 -0.76
N LEU A 138 -17.46 -1.81 -0.23
CA LEU A 138 -18.01 -1.43 1.08
C LEU A 138 -19.54 -1.53 1.11
N VAL A 139 -20.21 -1.03 0.06
CA VAL A 139 -21.67 -1.18 -0.09
C VAL A 139 -22.09 -2.65 0.07
N ARG A 140 -21.43 -3.57 -0.66
CA ARG A 140 -21.74 -5.01 -0.60
C ARG A 140 -21.49 -5.61 0.78
N VAL A 141 -20.45 -5.16 1.49
CA VAL A 141 -20.16 -5.63 2.85
C VAL A 141 -21.22 -5.12 3.84
N LEU A 142 -21.59 -3.84 3.76
CA LEU A 142 -22.64 -3.26 4.61
C LEU A 142 -24.01 -3.90 4.36
N GLU A 143 -24.34 -4.23 3.12
CA GLU A 143 -25.55 -4.98 2.77
C GLU A 143 -25.54 -6.38 3.40
N ARG A 144 -24.41 -7.11 3.32
CA ARG A 144 -24.25 -8.42 3.96
C ARG A 144 -24.37 -8.36 5.48
N LEU A 145 -23.89 -7.28 6.09
CA LEU A 145 -23.98 -7.04 7.53
C LEU A 145 -25.37 -6.52 7.95
N GLY A 146 -26.21 -6.08 7.02
CA GLY A 146 -27.51 -5.46 7.31
C GLY A 146 -27.41 -4.05 7.89
N ASP A 147 -26.26 -3.39 7.80
CA ASP A 147 -26.06 -2.03 8.33
C ASP A 147 -26.57 -0.97 7.33
N HIS A 148 -27.90 -0.85 7.27
CA HIS A 148 -28.57 0.14 6.42
C HIS A 148 -28.29 1.59 6.85
N ALA A 149 -27.91 1.83 8.10
CA ALA A 149 -27.60 3.17 8.58
C ALA A 149 -26.26 3.64 8.00
N ALA A 150 -25.20 2.82 8.11
CA ALA A 150 -23.91 3.10 7.51
C ALA A 150 -24.00 3.18 5.98
N LEU A 151 -24.78 2.29 5.35
CA LEU A 151 -24.99 2.33 3.90
C LEU A 151 -25.62 3.66 3.45
N ARG A 152 -26.63 4.16 4.17
CA ARG A 152 -27.24 5.48 3.88
C ARG A 152 -26.24 6.62 4.06
N ALA A 153 -25.42 6.58 5.11
CA ALA A 153 -24.39 7.59 5.34
C ALA A 153 -23.36 7.62 4.19
N LEU A 154 -22.88 6.43 3.78
CA LEU A 154 -21.94 6.28 2.66
C LEU A 154 -22.53 6.78 1.33
N MET A 155 -23.79 6.45 1.02
CA MET A 155 -24.45 6.99 -0.17
C MET A 155 -24.64 8.52 -0.09
N GLY A 156 -24.81 9.07 1.10
CA GLY A 156 -24.91 10.51 1.33
C GLY A 156 -23.61 11.23 1.01
N SER A 157 -22.45 10.67 1.39
CA SER A 157 -21.15 11.29 1.13
C SER A 157 -20.82 11.38 -0.36
N PHE A 158 -21.14 10.35 -1.16
CA PHE A 158 -20.91 10.40 -2.61
C PHE A 158 -21.77 11.43 -3.34
N ARG A 159 -23.02 11.65 -2.90
CA ARG A 159 -23.88 12.70 -3.47
C ARG A 159 -23.32 14.08 -3.20
N ALA A 160 -22.79 14.31 -2.00
CA ALA A 160 -22.16 15.58 -1.65
C ALA A 160 -20.92 15.84 -2.53
N GLU A 161 -20.05 14.84 -2.70
CA GLU A 161 -18.85 14.99 -3.53
C GLU A 161 -19.19 15.23 -5.02
N ALA A 162 -20.18 14.53 -5.57
CA ALA A 162 -20.63 14.75 -6.95
C ALA A 162 -21.17 16.17 -7.17
N LEU A 163 -21.87 16.70 -6.16
CA LEU A 163 -22.41 18.06 -6.19
C LEU A 163 -21.30 19.11 -6.12
N GLU A 164 -20.28 18.94 -5.27
CA GLU A 164 -19.12 19.84 -5.19
C GLU A 164 -18.35 19.91 -6.51
N LYS A 165 -18.12 18.78 -7.17
CA LYS A 165 -17.46 18.73 -8.49
C LYS A 165 -18.27 19.51 -9.53
N THR A 166 -19.59 19.33 -9.52
CA THR A 166 -20.49 20.06 -10.42
C THR A 166 -20.43 21.57 -10.19
N TYR A 167 -20.42 22.02 -8.94
CA TYR A 167 -20.31 23.45 -8.61
C TYR A 167 -18.97 24.07 -9.02
N LYS A 168 -17.85 23.36 -8.85
CA LYS A 168 -16.54 23.87 -9.28
C LYS A 168 -16.50 24.11 -10.79
N VAL A 169 -16.99 23.16 -11.58
CA VAL A 169 -17.06 23.29 -13.05
C VAL A 169 -17.93 24.47 -13.50
N LEU A 170 -18.98 24.80 -12.74
CA LEU A 170 -19.86 25.94 -13.05
C LEU A 170 -19.27 27.30 -12.67
N LEU A 171 -18.22 27.34 -11.85
CA LEU A 171 -17.58 28.56 -11.36
C LEU A 171 -16.22 28.86 -12.03
N GLU A 172 -15.72 27.95 -12.86
CA GLU A 172 -14.55 28.14 -13.75
C GLU A 172 -14.98 28.65 -15.14
#